data_AF-A0A973PCP9-F1
#
_entry.id   AF-A0A973PCP9-F1
#
_cell.length_a   1.000
_cell.length_b   1.000
_cell.length_c   1.000
_cell.angle_alpha   90.00
_cell.angle_beta   90.00
_cell.angle_gamma   90.00
#
_symmetry.space_group_name_H-M   'P 1'
#
loop_
_entity.id
_entity.type
_entity.pdbx_description
1 polymer ?
#
loop_
_entity_poly.entity_id
_entity_poly.type
_entity_poly.pdbx_seq_one_letter_code
_entity_poly.pdbx_strand_id
1 'polypeptide(L)'
;MLEPLAQIGRDPRTGGYVRDAWSAEDMELRGWFAGEAAHRGLDLREDRNGNLWAWWGDPSRTPGVVTGSHLDSVRQGGAYDGPLGVVSAFAALDLLRERGITPGRPVGVACFTDEEGARFGMPCMGSRLLTGALAPERALALTDDDGDTLADVMARAGRKPESAGRDPETLATVGVFVELHVEQGRALVDEGRPVGVASAIWPHGRWRFDLAGRADHAGTTRLADRDDPMLPLARLVLAAREAAGRHGVVATVGKTRVSPGNANAIPGHVAAWLDARGPSEPA
;
A
#
# COMPACT_ATOMS: atom_id res chain seq x y z
N MET A 1 -5.53 -6.06 21.18
CA MET A 1 -4.74 -4.92 20.67
C MET A 1 -5.17 -4.41 19.29
N LEU A 2 -5.87 -5.18 18.44
CA LEU A 2 -6.45 -4.64 17.19
C LEU A 2 -7.76 -3.86 17.41
N GLU A 3 -8.46 -4.09 18.53
CA GLU A 3 -9.74 -3.45 18.87
C GLU A 3 -9.75 -1.92 18.78
N PRO A 4 -8.70 -1.18 19.23
CA PRO A 4 -8.65 0.28 19.09
C PRO A 4 -8.70 0.74 17.64
N LEU A 5 -8.19 -0.05 16.71
CA LEU A 5 -8.18 0.27 15.28
C LEU A 5 -9.50 -0.10 14.59
N ALA A 6 -10.35 -0.89 15.23
CA ALA A 6 -11.47 -1.56 14.56
C ALA A 6 -12.50 -0.60 13.97
N GLN A 7 -12.64 0.61 14.53
CA GLN A 7 -13.61 1.61 14.05
C GLN A 7 -13.01 2.65 13.11
N ILE A 8 -11.69 2.81 13.10
CA ILE A 8 -11.02 3.86 12.33
C ILE A 8 -11.05 3.50 10.85
N GLY A 9 -11.73 4.32 10.05
CA GLY A 9 -11.91 4.14 8.61
C GLY A 9 -12.79 2.95 8.21
N ARG A 10 -13.62 2.41 9.12
CA ARG A 10 -14.53 1.30 8.78
C ARG A 10 -15.78 1.80 8.05
N ASP A 11 -16.06 1.30 6.86
CA ASP A 11 -17.32 1.57 6.16
C ASP A 11 -18.45 0.71 6.77
N PRO A 12 -19.48 1.32 7.39
CA PRO A 12 -20.53 0.59 8.09
C PRO A 12 -21.43 -0.24 7.15
N ARG A 13 -21.41 0.01 5.84
CA ARG A 13 -22.26 -0.69 4.86
C ARG A 13 -21.62 -1.98 4.37
N THR A 14 -20.31 -1.94 4.14
CA THR A 14 -19.54 -3.06 3.57
C THR A 14 -18.76 -3.83 4.64
N GLY A 15 -18.48 -3.19 5.78
CA GLY A 15 -17.62 -3.71 6.83
C GLY A 15 -16.11 -3.64 6.52
N GLY A 16 -15.73 -3.18 5.32
CA GLY A 16 -14.34 -2.99 4.90
C GLY A 16 -13.75 -1.67 5.41
N TYR A 17 -12.47 -1.46 5.14
CA TYR A 17 -11.74 -0.27 5.57
C TYR A 17 -11.38 0.66 4.41
N VAL A 18 -11.41 1.96 4.67
CA VAL A 18 -10.94 3.03 3.78
C VAL A 18 -10.04 3.94 4.62
N ARG A 19 -8.73 3.72 4.49
CA ARG A 19 -7.68 4.42 5.24
C ARG A 19 -6.65 4.95 4.26
N ASP A 20 -7.10 5.80 3.34
CA ASP A 20 -6.23 6.37 2.31
C ASP A 20 -5.11 7.19 2.99
N ALA A 21 -3.88 7.09 2.50
CA ALA A 21 -2.76 7.83 3.09
C ALA A 21 -3.06 9.33 3.16
N TRP A 22 -2.69 9.95 4.28
CA TRP A 22 -2.93 11.36 4.60
C TRP A 22 -4.41 11.78 4.72
N SER A 23 -5.34 10.83 4.78
CA SER A 23 -6.74 11.10 5.16
C SER A 23 -6.88 11.43 6.65
N ALA A 24 -8.08 11.84 7.06
CA ALA A 24 -8.38 12.04 8.48
C ALA A 24 -8.23 10.73 9.27
N GLU A 25 -8.65 9.62 8.66
CA GLU A 25 -8.53 8.27 9.19
C GLU A 25 -7.06 7.86 9.37
N ASP A 26 -6.21 8.13 8.37
CA ASP A 26 -4.75 7.91 8.50
C ASP A 26 -4.13 8.79 9.58
N MET A 27 -4.56 10.06 9.72
CA MET A 27 -4.08 10.91 10.82
C MET A 27 -4.48 10.38 12.20
N GLU A 28 -5.68 9.82 12.33
CA GLU A 28 -6.12 9.15 13.56
C GLU A 28 -5.27 7.90 13.86
N LEU A 29 -4.97 7.08 12.85
CA LEU A 29 -4.11 5.90 12.97
C LEU A 29 -2.67 6.25 13.38
N ARG A 30 -2.11 7.32 12.81
CA ARG A 30 -0.81 7.87 13.20
C ARG A 30 -0.82 8.39 14.63
N GLY A 31 -1.91 9.05 15.03
CA GLY A 31 -2.15 9.47 16.40
C GLY A 31 -2.19 8.29 17.38
N TRP A 32 -2.87 7.21 17.00
CA TRP A 32 -2.87 5.96 17.76
C TRP A 32 -1.44 5.39 17.88
N PHE A 33 -0.69 5.27 16.78
CA PHE A 33 0.68 4.77 16.80
C PHE A 33 1.58 5.59 17.74
N ALA A 34 1.46 6.92 17.67
CA ALA A 34 2.18 7.83 18.56
C ALA A 34 1.78 7.63 20.03
N GLY A 35 0.49 7.39 20.30
CA GLY A 35 -0.02 7.06 21.62
C GLY A 35 0.54 5.74 22.16
N GLU A 36 0.58 4.69 21.35
CA GLU A 36 1.18 3.39 21.72
C GLU A 36 2.68 3.50 22.00
N ALA A 37 3.39 4.31 21.22
CA ALA A 37 4.80 4.61 21.44
C ALA A 37 5.03 5.35 22.76
N ALA A 38 4.25 6.42 23.01
CA ALA A 38 4.32 7.21 24.24
C ALA A 38 3.98 6.39 25.48
N HIS A 39 2.92 5.56 25.42
CA HIS A 39 2.51 4.67 26.52
C HIS A 39 3.64 3.72 26.93
N ARG A 40 4.48 3.31 25.98
CA ARG A 40 5.64 2.44 26.19
C ARG A 40 6.95 3.19 26.44
N GLY A 41 6.92 4.53 26.49
CA GLY A 41 8.12 5.35 26.64
C GLY A 41 9.14 5.13 25.51
N LEU A 42 8.67 4.90 24.29
CA LEU A 42 9.52 4.75 23.11
C LEU A 42 9.85 6.13 22.53
N ASP A 43 11.03 6.28 21.95
CA ASP A 43 11.43 7.48 21.22
C ASP A 43 10.75 7.48 19.84
N LEU A 44 9.72 8.31 19.69
CA LEU A 44 8.97 8.45 18.45
C LEU A 44 9.65 9.45 17.51
N ARG A 45 9.93 9.00 16.29
CA ARG A 45 10.47 9.83 15.21
C ARG A 45 9.60 9.68 13.97
N GLU A 46 9.33 10.78 13.30
CA GLU A 46 8.75 10.80 11.96
C GLU A 46 9.86 11.18 10.98
N ASP A 47 10.06 10.37 9.93
CA ASP A 47 11.07 10.68 8.91
C ASP A 47 10.54 11.69 7.88
N ARG A 48 11.43 12.12 6.97
CA ARG A 48 11.11 13.11 5.92
C ARG A 48 10.02 12.66 4.93
N ASN A 49 9.65 11.38 4.93
CA ASN A 49 8.65 10.77 4.06
C ASN A 49 7.36 10.42 4.81
N GLY A 50 7.26 10.79 6.09
CA GLY A 50 6.11 10.52 6.94
C GLY A 50 6.10 9.12 7.55
N ASN A 51 7.13 8.28 7.37
CA ASN A 51 7.15 7.00 8.09
C ASN A 51 7.35 7.26 9.59
N LEU A 52 6.63 6.51 10.43
CA LEU A 52 6.75 6.60 11.88
C LEU A 52 7.65 5.50 12.42
N TRP A 53 8.50 5.86 13.37
CA TRP A 53 9.48 4.98 13.99
C TRP A 53 9.40 5.14 15.50
N ALA A 54 9.07 4.07 16.23
CA ALA A 54 9.05 4.06 17.69
C ALA A 54 10.20 3.19 18.22
N TRP A 55 11.19 3.81 18.86
CA TRP A 55 12.43 3.14 19.26
C TRP A 55 12.50 2.81 20.75
N TRP A 56 12.84 1.56 21.05
CA TRP A 56 13.33 1.15 22.36
C TRP A 56 14.86 1.14 22.34
N GLY A 57 15.46 2.14 22.97
CA GLY A 57 16.90 2.41 22.93
C GLY A 57 17.26 3.47 21.88
N ASP A 58 18.55 3.73 21.72
CA ASP A 58 19.05 4.78 20.83
C ASP A 58 19.57 4.21 19.49
N PRO A 59 18.83 4.40 18.38
CA PRO A 59 19.22 3.93 17.04
C PRO A 59 20.46 4.61 16.47
N SER A 60 20.93 5.72 17.04
CA SER A 60 22.13 6.43 16.56
C SER A 60 23.44 5.73 16.96
N ARG A 61 23.40 4.86 17.97
CA ARG A 61 24.60 4.18 18.49
C ARG A 61 24.97 2.91 17.74
N THR A 62 23.96 2.15 17.33
CA THR A 62 24.13 0.91 16.58
C THR A 62 22.85 0.61 15.80
N PRO A 63 22.94 0.07 14.57
CA PRO A 63 21.75 -0.25 13.79
C PRO A 63 20.85 -1.22 14.56
N GLY A 64 19.55 -0.94 14.60
CA GLY A 64 18.58 -1.70 15.36
C GLY A 64 18.01 -2.91 14.63
N VAL A 65 17.19 -3.65 15.37
CA VAL A 65 16.27 -4.65 14.81
C VAL A 65 14.90 -3.99 14.72
N VAL A 66 14.43 -3.80 13.49
CA VAL A 66 13.15 -3.15 13.22
C VAL A 66 12.12 -4.19 12.84
N THR A 67 10.93 -4.05 13.39
CA THR A 67 9.74 -4.76 12.94
C THR A 67 8.61 -3.77 12.75
N GLY A 68 7.58 -4.12 11.99
CA GLY A 68 6.53 -3.17 11.63
C GLY A 68 5.87 -3.55 10.32
N SER A 69 5.02 -2.67 9.83
CA SER A 69 4.30 -2.80 8.57
C SER A 69 3.68 -1.45 8.21
N HIS A 70 2.42 -1.40 7.78
CA HIS A 70 1.67 -0.20 7.44
C HIS A 70 0.29 -0.16 8.13
N LEU A 71 -0.37 0.99 8.08
CA LEU A 71 -1.74 1.17 8.62
C LEU A 71 -2.75 1.66 7.58
N ASP A 72 -2.28 2.14 6.42
CA ASP A 72 -3.15 2.41 5.27
C ASP A 72 -3.72 1.12 4.69
N SER A 73 -4.75 1.25 3.86
CA SER A 73 -5.45 0.11 3.25
C SER A 73 -5.84 0.42 1.82
N VAL A 74 -5.96 -0.59 0.96
CA VAL A 74 -6.83 -0.44 -0.22
C VAL A 74 -8.26 -0.04 0.18
N ARG A 75 -8.99 0.59 -0.74
CA ARG A 75 -10.42 0.88 -0.54
C ARG A 75 -11.17 -0.43 -0.33
N GLN A 76 -11.92 -0.51 0.76
CA GLN A 76 -12.63 -1.71 1.21
C GLN A 76 -11.69 -2.86 1.60
N GLY A 77 -10.50 -2.54 2.11
CA GLY A 77 -9.50 -3.48 2.59
C GLY A 77 -9.94 -4.22 3.87
N GLY A 78 -9.20 -5.26 4.21
CA GLY A 78 -9.41 -6.05 5.43
C GLY A 78 -8.87 -5.39 6.69
N ALA A 79 -9.19 -5.96 7.86
CA ALA A 79 -8.75 -5.43 9.15
C ALA A 79 -7.27 -5.74 9.50
N TYR A 80 -6.65 -6.68 8.79
CA TYR A 80 -5.38 -7.31 9.18
C TYR A 80 -4.19 -6.98 8.27
N ASP A 81 -4.47 -6.61 7.02
CA ASP A 81 -3.48 -6.28 5.98
C ASP A 81 -2.79 -4.96 6.32
N GLY A 82 -1.54 -5.03 6.80
CA GLY A 82 -0.84 -3.94 7.49
C GLY A 82 -0.97 -3.96 9.03
N PRO A 83 -2.13 -3.66 9.63
CA PRO A 83 -2.30 -3.53 11.08
C PRO A 83 -1.84 -4.75 11.90
N LEU A 84 -1.93 -5.97 11.35
CA LEU A 84 -1.42 -7.16 12.05
C LEU A 84 0.07 -7.00 12.37
N GLY A 85 0.88 -6.52 11.42
CA GLY A 85 2.33 -6.35 11.59
C GLY A 85 2.66 -5.28 12.62
N VAL A 86 2.03 -4.11 12.53
CA VAL A 86 2.25 -2.98 13.45
C VAL A 86 1.82 -3.32 14.88
N VAL A 87 0.61 -3.87 15.05
CA VAL A 87 0.08 -4.24 16.37
C VAL A 87 0.91 -5.37 16.98
N SER A 88 1.29 -6.38 16.20
CA SER A 88 2.09 -7.50 16.72
C SER A 88 3.52 -7.07 17.08
N ALA A 89 4.08 -6.06 16.40
CA ALA A 89 5.37 -5.49 16.76
C ALA A 89 5.36 -4.86 18.16
N PHE A 90 4.32 -4.07 18.49
CA PHE A 90 4.15 -3.56 19.86
C PHE A 90 3.93 -4.70 20.87
N ALA A 91 3.12 -5.71 20.54
CA ALA A 91 2.87 -6.85 21.42
C ALA A 91 4.15 -7.66 21.70
N ALA A 92 4.99 -7.85 20.68
CA ALA A 92 6.27 -8.53 20.82
C ALA A 92 7.21 -7.74 21.74
N LEU A 93 7.24 -6.41 21.62
CA LEU A 93 8.02 -5.54 22.49
C LEU A 93 7.57 -5.66 23.96
N ASP A 94 6.26 -5.63 24.21
CA ASP A 94 5.70 -5.80 25.55
C ASP A 94 6.11 -7.15 26.15
N LEU A 95 6.01 -8.23 25.37
CA LEU A 95 6.40 -9.58 25.80
C LEU A 95 7.91 -9.69 26.09
N LEU A 96 8.77 -9.01 25.32
CA LEU A 96 10.21 -8.95 25.61
C LEU A 96 10.48 -8.26 26.95
N ARG A 97 9.78 -7.15 27.23
CA ARG A 97 9.90 -6.42 28.50
C ARG A 97 9.39 -7.22 29.68
N GLU A 98 8.23 -7.87 29.55
CA GLU A 98 7.66 -8.76 30.58
C GLU A 98 8.63 -9.91 30.94
N ARG A 99 9.38 -10.41 29.96
CA ARG A 99 10.43 -11.43 30.15
C ARG A 99 11.73 -10.88 30.74
N GLY A 100 11.80 -9.58 31.05
CA GLY A 100 13.00 -8.94 31.59
C GLY A 100 14.17 -8.84 30.59
N ILE A 101 13.90 -8.95 29.29
CA ILE A 101 14.95 -8.87 28.27
C ILE A 101 15.36 -7.41 28.10
N THR A 102 16.66 -7.14 28.17
CA THR A 102 17.25 -5.87 27.76
C THR A 102 17.98 -6.07 26.43
N PRO A 103 17.46 -5.54 25.31
CA PRO A 103 18.08 -5.73 24.00
C PRO A 103 19.51 -5.17 23.94
N GLY A 104 20.44 -5.93 23.37
CA GLY A 104 21.80 -5.44 23.10
C GLY A 104 21.89 -4.47 21.91
N ARG A 105 20.81 -4.35 21.13
CA ARG A 105 20.63 -3.43 19.99
C ARG A 105 19.27 -2.73 20.16
N PRO A 106 19.10 -1.50 19.68
CA PRO A 106 17.81 -0.84 19.73
C PRO A 106 16.76 -1.62 18.94
N VAL A 107 15.53 -1.64 19.43
CA VAL A 107 14.40 -2.31 18.77
C VAL A 107 13.44 -1.24 18.28
N GLY A 108 13.15 -1.23 16.98
CA GLY A 108 12.26 -0.25 16.36
C GLY A 108 10.94 -0.87 15.95
N VAL A 109 9.84 -0.14 16.16
CA VAL A 109 8.57 -0.40 15.49
C VAL A 109 8.40 0.62 14.38
N ALA A 110 8.20 0.17 13.14
CA ALA A 110 7.97 1.03 11.99
C ALA A 110 6.51 0.98 11.51
N CYS A 111 5.99 2.13 11.10
CA CYS A 111 4.74 2.25 10.33
C CYS A 111 5.04 3.03 9.05
N PHE A 112 5.08 2.32 7.91
CA PHE A 112 5.35 2.92 6.62
C PHE A 112 4.14 3.68 6.09
N THR A 113 4.41 4.77 5.38
CA THR A 113 3.38 5.59 4.73
C THR A 113 3.03 5.05 3.35
N ASP A 114 1.72 4.89 3.10
CA ASP A 114 1.11 4.56 1.80
C ASP A 114 1.76 3.32 1.16
N GLU A 115 1.69 2.19 1.87
CA GLU A 115 2.17 0.90 1.36
C GLU A 115 1.31 0.43 0.20
N GLU A 116 -0.01 0.57 0.31
CA GLU A 116 -0.95 0.04 -0.67
C GLU A 116 -0.91 0.84 -1.98
N GLY A 117 -0.60 2.14 -1.86
CA GLY A 117 -0.66 3.11 -2.94
C GLY A 117 -2.07 3.36 -3.41
N ALA A 118 -3.07 3.17 -2.53
CA ALA A 118 -4.49 3.23 -2.88
C ALA A 118 -4.90 4.63 -3.37
N ARG A 119 -4.27 5.67 -2.81
CA ARG A 119 -4.58 7.07 -3.10
C ARG A 119 -3.88 7.58 -4.36
N PHE A 120 -2.57 7.36 -4.50
CA PHE A 120 -1.76 7.93 -5.57
C PHE A 120 -1.33 6.92 -6.66
N GLY A 121 -1.78 5.66 -6.55
CA GLY A 121 -1.45 4.60 -7.51
C GLY A 121 0.01 4.15 -7.47
N MET A 122 0.75 4.50 -6.42
CA MET A 122 2.16 4.15 -6.23
C MET A 122 2.34 3.42 -4.89
N PRO A 123 2.44 2.08 -4.89
CA PRO A 123 2.62 1.32 -3.66
C PRO A 123 4.00 1.58 -3.05
N CYS A 124 4.09 1.32 -1.76
CA CYS A 124 5.29 1.42 -0.94
C CYS A 124 5.90 2.82 -0.99
N MET A 125 5.07 3.88 -1.01
CA MET A 125 5.53 5.25 -1.22
C MET A 125 6.62 5.64 -0.21
N GLY A 126 6.33 5.48 1.07
CA GLY A 126 7.21 5.89 2.16
C GLY A 126 8.54 5.13 2.17
N SER A 127 8.51 3.81 1.94
CA SER A 127 9.72 2.97 1.91
C SER A 127 10.53 3.12 0.62
N ARG A 128 9.88 3.35 -0.53
CA ARG A 128 10.57 3.65 -1.80
C ARG A 128 11.23 5.02 -1.78
N LEU A 129 10.58 6.04 -1.23
CA LEU A 129 11.20 7.35 -1.03
C LEU A 129 12.39 7.23 -0.06
N LEU A 130 12.19 6.57 1.09
CA LEU A 130 13.24 6.34 2.09
C LEU A 130 14.50 5.74 1.47
N THR A 131 14.35 4.65 0.72
CA THR A 131 15.44 3.90 0.04
C THR A 131 16.01 4.63 -1.18
N GLY A 132 15.31 5.62 -1.72
CA GLY A 132 15.63 6.25 -2.99
C GLY A 132 15.25 5.42 -4.23
N ALA A 133 14.43 4.38 -4.07
CA ALA A 133 13.86 3.60 -5.17
C ALA A 133 12.79 4.38 -5.96
N LEU A 134 12.23 5.45 -5.37
CA LEU A 134 11.34 6.39 -6.03
C LEU A 134 11.93 7.80 -5.94
N ALA A 135 12.03 8.49 -7.09
CA ALA A 135 12.48 9.87 -7.14
C ALA A 135 11.44 10.80 -6.50
N PRO A 136 11.83 11.73 -5.62
CA PRO A 136 10.89 12.60 -4.91
C PRO A 136 10.10 13.48 -5.86
N GLU A 137 10.70 14.00 -6.94
CA GLU A 137 9.99 14.82 -7.93
C GLU A 137 8.85 14.04 -8.59
N ARG A 138 9.08 12.75 -8.86
CA ARG A 138 8.05 11.87 -9.42
C ARG A 138 6.95 11.61 -8.41
N ALA A 139 7.30 11.31 -7.16
CA ALA A 139 6.34 11.02 -6.10
C ALA A 139 5.44 12.22 -5.81
N LEU A 140 6.03 13.39 -5.59
CA LEU A 140 5.36 14.62 -5.23
C LEU A 140 4.38 15.11 -6.32
N ALA A 141 4.63 14.76 -7.58
CA ALA A 141 3.77 15.09 -8.72
C ALA A 141 2.65 14.08 -8.98
N LEU A 142 2.57 12.96 -8.25
CA LEU A 142 1.46 12.02 -8.38
C LEU A 142 0.17 12.67 -7.89
N THR A 143 -0.91 12.47 -8.64
CA THR A 143 -2.24 13.00 -8.32
C THR A 143 -3.16 11.90 -7.84
N ASP A 144 -3.97 12.19 -6.83
CA ASP A 144 -5.07 11.31 -6.42
C ASP A 144 -6.30 11.44 -7.34
N ASP A 145 -7.40 10.77 -6.99
CA ASP A 145 -8.62 10.76 -7.78
C ASP A 145 -9.37 12.11 -7.80
N ASP A 146 -9.09 13.00 -6.84
CA ASP A 146 -9.65 14.35 -6.75
C ASP A 146 -8.77 15.39 -7.47
N GLY A 147 -7.60 14.97 -7.97
CA GLY A 147 -6.65 15.79 -8.71
C GLY A 147 -5.62 16.50 -7.83
N ASP A 148 -5.60 16.24 -6.52
CA ASP A 148 -4.62 16.82 -5.61
C ASP A 148 -3.28 16.09 -5.75
N THR A 149 -2.17 16.85 -5.75
CA THR A 149 -0.84 16.23 -5.77
C THR A 149 -0.45 15.71 -4.39
N LEU A 150 0.44 14.71 -4.32
CA LEU A 150 1.02 14.26 -3.05
C LEU A 150 1.64 15.45 -2.29
N ALA A 151 2.28 16.39 -2.99
CA ALA A 151 2.83 17.59 -2.37
C ALA A 151 1.75 18.43 -1.67
N ASP A 152 0.62 18.68 -2.34
CA ASP A 152 -0.49 19.45 -1.76
C ASP A 152 -1.06 18.75 -0.52
N VAL A 153 -1.23 17.43 -0.61
CA VAL A 153 -1.78 16.62 0.48
C VAL A 153 -0.84 16.58 1.69
N MET A 154 0.46 16.37 1.49
CA MET A 154 1.46 16.43 2.56
C MET A 154 1.51 17.82 3.20
N ALA A 155 1.45 18.89 2.40
CA ALA A 155 1.45 20.27 2.91
C ALA A 155 0.19 20.56 3.75
N ARG A 156 -1.00 20.11 3.33
CA ARG A 156 -2.24 20.22 4.11
C ARG A 156 -2.17 19.45 5.43
N ALA A 157 -1.47 18.31 5.44
CA ALA A 157 -1.17 17.55 6.66
C ALA A 157 -0.04 18.20 7.51
N GLY A 158 0.45 19.39 7.15
CA GLY A 158 1.45 20.14 7.91
C GLY A 158 2.87 19.62 7.76
N ARG A 159 3.16 18.81 6.74
CA ARG A 159 4.52 18.34 6.42
C ARG A 159 5.15 19.23 5.35
N LYS A 160 6.46 19.05 5.14
CA LYS A 160 7.26 19.80 4.16
C LYS A 160 7.51 18.91 2.95
N PRO A 161 6.74 19.03 1.86
CA PRO A 161 6.92 18.17 0.69
C PRO A 161 8.34 18.23 0.13
N GLU A 162 8.98 19.40 0.20
CA GLU A 162 10.34 19.63 -0.27
C GLU A 162 11.42 18.85 0.49
N SER A 163 11.09 18.30 1.67
CA SER A 163 12.02 17.42 2.40
C SER A 163 11.92 15.96 1.98
N ALA A 164 10.88 15.56 1.26
CA ALA A 164 10.68 14.16 0.87
C ALA A 164 11.80 13.66 -0.04
N GLY A 165 12.14 12.38 0.10
CA GLY A 165 13.16 11.71 -0.69
C GLY A 165 14.03 10.78 0.13
N ARG A 166 15.18 10.42 -0.44
CA ARG A 166 16.11 9.47 0.16
C ARG A 166 16.60 9.96 1.52
N ASP A 167 16.55 9.09 2.52
CA ASP A 167 17.03 9.37 3.87
C ASP A 167 18.09 8.35 4.30
N PRO A 168 19.37 8.59 3.96
CA PRO A 168 20.44 7.66 4.33
C PRO A 168 20.68 7.59 5.83
N GLU A 169 20.34 8.64 6.59
CA GLU A 169 20.52 8.69 8.04
C GLU A 169 19.54 7.75 8.73
N THR A 170 18.25 7.86 8.39
CA THR A 170 17.22 6.94 8.88
C THR A 170 17.51 5.50 8.45
N LEU A 171 17.90 5.26 7.19
CA LEU A 171 18.27 3.92 6.72
C LEU A 171 19.45 3.32 7.49
N ALA A 172 20.47 4.12 7.82
CA ALA A 172 21.64 3.63 8.56
C ALA A 172 21.28 3.14 9.97
N THR A 173 20.14 3.54 10.52
CA THR A 173 19.63 3.02 11.80
C THR A 173 19.04 1.62 11.72
N VAL A 174 18.75 1.11 10.52
CA VAL A 174 18.10 -0.19 10.33
C VAL A 174 19.16 -1.25 10.02
N GLY A 175 19.39 -2.16 10.97
CA GLY A 175 20.32 -3.27 10.75
C GLY A 175 19.66 -4.55 10.26
N VAL A 176 18.45 -4.83 10.74
CA VAL A 176 17.61 -5.95 10.31
C VAL A 176 16.17 -5.45 10.30
N PHE A 177 15.40 -5.84 9.28
CA PHE A 177 13.96 -5.59 9.21
C PHE A 177 13.22 -6.93 9.16
N VAL A 178 12.20 -7.10 10.01
CA VAL A 178 11.34 -8.30 10.07
C VAL A 178 9.88 -7.85 10.09
N GLU A 179 9.14 -8.21 9.06
CA GLU A 179 7.71 -7.93 8.95
C GLU A 179 6.87 -9.18 9.20
N LEU A 180 5.87 -9.06 10.06
CA LEU A 180 4.81 -10.05 10.21
C LEU A 180 3.63 -9.60 9.35
N HIS A 181 3.11 -10.50 8.52
CA HIS A 181 2.00 -10.19 7.64
C HIS A 181 1.03 -11.36 7.52
N VAL A 182 -0.21 -11.08 7.12
CA VAL A 182 -1.14 -12.14 6.67
C VAL A 182 -0.65 -12.70 5.34
N GLU A 183 -0.94 -13.99 5.09
CA GLU A 183 -0.54 -14.65 3.83
C GLU A 183 -1.17 -13.98 2.59
N GLN A 184 -2.36 -13.37 2.75
CA GLN A 184 -3.25 -12.91 1.68
C GLN A 184 -3.68 -14.01 0.69
N GLY A 185 -3.21 -15.25 0.89
CA GLY A 185 -3.58 -16.47 0.18
C GLY A 185 -4.30 -17.47 1.08
N ARG A 186 -4.18 -18.75 0.71
CA ARG A 186 -4.82 -19.89 1.40
C ARG A 186 -3.88 -21.08 1.63
N ALA A 187 -2.62 -20.99 1.24
CA ALA A 187 -1.67 -22.10 1.32
C ALA A 187 -1.46 -22.55 2.77
N LEU A 188 -1.32 -21.63 3.73
CA LEU A 188 -1.17 -21.98 5.14
C LEU A 188 -2.42 -22.67 5.70
N VAL A 189 -3.61 -22.29 5.24
CA VAL A 189 -4.87 -22.95 5.60
C VAL A 189 -4.89 -24.38 5.04
N ASP A 190 -4.56 -24.54 3.76
CA ASP A 190 -4.55 -25.84 3.08
C ASP A 190 -3.49 -26.80 3.67
N GLU A 191 -2.36 -26.26 4.14
CA GLU A 191 -1.30 -27.01 4.82
C GLU A 191 -1.54 -27.23 6.32
N GLY A 192 -2.58 -26.62 6.90
CA GLY A 192 -2.87 -26.67 8.33
C GLY A 192 -1.78 -26.04 9.21
N ARG A 193 -1.08 -25.01 8.70
CA ARG A 193 0.03 -24.33 9.38
C ARG A 193 -0.38 -22.92 9.83
N PRO A 194 -0.05 -22.49 11.06
CA PRO A 194 -0.40 -21.15 11.53
C PRO A 194 0.59 -20.07 11.10
N VAL A 195 1.82 -20.44 10.72
CA VAL A 195 2.92 -19.52 10.39
C VAL A 195 3.74 -20.09 9.24
N GLY A 196 4.09 -19.23 8.29
CA GLY A 196 5.05 -19.49 7.23
C GLY A 196 6.26 -18.56 7.35
N VAL A 197 7.44 -19.04 6.94
CA VAL A 197 8.63 -18.19 6.78
C VAL A 197 8.71 -17.81 5.31
N ALA A 198 8.41 -16.54 4.99
CA ALA A 198 8.50 -16.04 3.62
C ALA A 198 9.96 -16.07 3.13
N SER A 199 10.21 -16.74 2.01
CA SER A 199 11.55 -16.85 1.41
C SER A 199 11.79 -15.86 0.28
N ALA A 200 10.72 -15.39 -0.38
CA ALA A 200 10.78 -14.44 -1.48
C ALA A 200 9.44 -13.71 -1.63
N ILE A 201 9.49 -12.49 -2.18
CA ILE A 201 8.33 -11.75 -2.67
C ILE A 201 8.42 -11.78 -4.20
N TRP A 202 7.33 -12.19 -4.87
CA TRP A 202 7.31 -12.27 -6.34
C TRP A 202 7.30 -10.86 -6.95
N PRO A 203 8.17 -10.58 -7.93
CA PRO A 203 8.07 -9.38 -8.74
C PRO A 203 6.64 -9.17 -9.26
N HIS A 204 6.15 -7.94 -9.15
CA HIS A 204 4.83 -7.57 -9.64
C HIS A 204 4.89 -6.28 -10.47
N GLY A 205 4.25 -6.32 -11.64
CA GLY A 205 4.04 -5.15 -12.47
C GLY A 205 2.59 -4.67 -12.41
N ARG A 206 2.39 -3.35 -12.45
CA ARG A 206 1.09 -2.72 -12.60
C ARG A 206 1.11 -1.83 -13.85
N TRP A 207 0.13 -1.99 -14.73
CA TRP A 207 0.01 -1.24 -15.98
C TRP A 207 -1.34 -0.56 -16.08
N ARG A 208 -1.36 0.69 -16.57
CA ARG A 208 -2.57 1.39 -16.98
C ARG A 208 -2.71 1.36 -18.49
N PHE A 209 -3.86 0.94 -18.97
CA PHE A 209 -4.23 0.96 -20.38
C PHE A 209 -5.28 2.05 -20.59
N ASP A 210 -4.96 3.01 -21.46
CA ASP A 210 -5.89 4.05 -21.91
C ASP A 210 -6.39 3.69 -23.31
N LEU A 211 -7.64 3.23 -23.40
CA LEU A 211 -8.29 2.77 -24.62
C LEU A 211 -9.24 3.87 -25.12
N ALA A 212 -8.83 4.55 -26.18
CA ALA A 212 -9.67 5.54 -26.85
C ALA A 212 -10.67 4.86 -27.79
N GLY A 213 -11.82 5.49 -27.96
CA GLY A 213 -12.79 5.18 -29.00
C GLY A 213 -13.60 6.43 -29.35
N ARG A 214 -14.83 6.24 -29.82
CA ARG A 214 -15.72 7.35 -30.19
C ARG A 214 -17.08 7.21 -29.53
N ALA A 215 -17.40 8.17 -28.66
CA ALA A 215 -18.70 8.23 -28.01
C ALA A 215 -19.80 8.47 -29.05
N ASP A 216 -20.84 7.64 -29.03
CA ASP A 216 -21.96 7.72 -29.96
C ASP A 216 -23.19 6.98 -29.40
N HIS A 217 -24.35 7.09 -30.04
CA HIS A 217 -25.61 6.57 -29.53
C HIS A 217 -25.74 5.04 -29.73
N ALA A 218 -25.94 4.30 -28.62
CA ALA A 218 -25.90 2.83 -28.64
C ALA A 218 -27.02 2.18 -29.48
N GLY A 219 -28.12 2.89 -29.73
CA GLY A 219 -29.25 2.36 -30.50
C GLY A 219 -29.23 2.68 -32.00
N THR A 220 -28.59 3.78 -32.41
CA THR A 220 -28.71 4.31 -33.78
C THR A 220 -27.41 4.17 -34.58
N THR A 221 -26.26 4.10 -33.91
CA THR A 221 -24.98 3.87 -34.58
C THR A 221 -24.87 2.41 -35.01
N ARG A 222 -24.74 2.18 -36.32
CA ARG A 222 -24.58 0.84 -36.90
C ARG A 222 -23.31 0.20 -36.32
N LEU A 223 -23.32 -1.10 -36.07
CA LEU A 223 -22.17 -1.83 -35.51
C LEU A 223 -20.87 -1.61 -36.31
N ALA A 224 -20.95 -1.53 -37.64
CA ALA A 224 -19.81 -1.32 -38.52
C ALA A 224 -19.16 0.08 -38.41
N ASP A 225 -19.88 1.07 -37.88
CA ASP A 225 -19.40 2.45 -37.75
C ASP A 225 -18.87 2.77 -36.34
N ARG A 226 -18.92 1.78 -35.43
CA ARG A 226 -18.54 1.96 -34.03
C ARG A 226 -17.03 1.89 -33.87
N ASP A 227 -16.52 2.80 -33.06
CA ASP A 227 -15.19 2.72 -32.49
C ASP A 227 -15.35 2.52 -30.97
N ASP A 228 -15.67 1.29 -30.58
CA ASP A 228 -16.08 0.93 -29.23
C ASP A 228 -14.88 0.42 -28.41
N PRO A 229 -14.39 1.18 -27.41
CA PRO A 229 -13.23 0.80 -26.61
C PRO A 229 -13.52 -0.34 -25.60
N MET A 230 -14.78 -0.75 -25.43
CA MET A 230 -15.12 -1.91 -24.58
C MET A 230 -14.66 -3.24 -25.20
N LEU A 231 -14.59 -3.33 -26.53
CA LEU A 231 -14.13 -4.53 -27.22
C LEU A 231 -12.63 -4.82 -26.98
N PRO A 232 -11.71 -3.86 -27.17
CA PRO A 232 -10.31 -4.07 -26.80
C PRO A 232 -10.13 -4.27 -25.29
N LEU A 233 -10.95 -3.65 -24.42
CA LEU A 233 -10.94 -3.95 -22.98
C LEU A 233 -11.24 -5.43 -22.71
N ALA A 234 -12.34 -5.95 -23.27
CA ALA A 234 -12.72 -7.35 -23.08
C ALA A 234 -11.61 -8.31 -23.55
N ARG A 235 -10.97 -8.00 -24.68
CA ARG A 235 -9.81 -8.75 -25.17
C ARG A 235 -8.62 -8.66 -24.22
N LEU A 236 -8.31 -7.49 -23.68
CA LEU A 236 -7.24 -7.30 -22.69
C LEU A 236 -7.47 -8.19 -21.46
N VAL A 237 -8.68 -8.18 -20.90
CA VAL A 237 -9.04 -8.99 -19.72
C VAL A 237 -8.85 -10.49 -19.98
N LEU A 238 -9.36 -10.99 -21.12
CA LEU A 238 -9.23 -12.39 -21.49
C LEU A 238 -7.77 -12.77 -21.77
N ALA A 239 -7.05 -11.96 -22.54
CA ALA A 239 -5.66 -12.20 -22.90
C ALA A 239 -4.73 -12.19 -21.67
N ALA A 240 -4.98 -11.29 -20.71
CA ALA A 240 -4.24 -11.26 -19.45
C ALA A 240 -4.43 -12.56 -18.66
N ARG A 241 -5.66 -13.06 -18.53
CA ARG A 241 -5.95 -14.33 -17.86
C ARG A 241 -5.31 -15.52 -18.55
N GLU A 242 -5.38 -15.57 -19.88
CA GLU A 242 -4.79 -16.64 -20.67
C GLU A 242 -3.26 -16.64 -20.56
N ALA A 243 -2.63 -15.46 -20.67
CA ALA A 243 -1.20 -15.30 -20.47
C ALA A 243 -0.77 -15.75 -19.07
N ALA A 244 -1.51 -15.37 -18.03
CA ALA A 244 -1.24 -15.79 -16.67
C ALA A 244 -1.17 -17.31 -16.53
N GLY A 245 -2.16 -18.02 -17.08
CA GLY A 245 -2.20 -19.48 -17.10
C GLY A 245 -1.03 -20.10 -17.85
N ARG A 246 -0.66 -19.56 -19.02
CA ARG A 246 0.48 -20.08 -19.82
C ARG A 246 1.82 -19.90 -19.13
N HIS A 247 2.00 -18.81 -18.38
CA HIS A 247 3.27 -18.49 -17.73
C HIS A 247 3.35 -18.98 -16.28
N GLY A 248 2.29 -19.58 -15.73
CA GLY A 248 2.26 -20.00 -14.32
C GLY A 248 2.34 -18.81 -13.36
N VAL A 249 1.80 -17.66 -13.78
CA VAL A 249 1.79 -16.40 -13.03
C VAL A 249 0.35 -16.02 -12.69
N VAL A 250 0.15 -14.96 -11.91
CA VAL A 250 -1.18 -14.37 -11.69
C VAL A 250 -1.29 -13.04 -12.42
N ALA A 251 -2.46 -12.76 -12.98
CA ALA A 251 -2.76 -11.46 -13.59
C ALA A 251 -4.24 -11.12 -13.44
N THR A 252 -4.52 -9.86 -13.09
CA THR A 252 -5.86 -9.37 -12.75
C THR A 252 -6.06 -7.96 -13.28
N VAL A 253 -7.11 -7.74 -14.08
CA VAL A 253 -7.60 -6.38 -14.38
C VAL A 253 -8.63 -6.00 -13.31
N GLY A 254 -8.19 -5.27 -12.28
CA GLY A 254 -8.98 -5.05 -11.06
C GLY A 254 -9.74 -3.73 -11.01
N LYS A 255 -9.35 -2.72 -11.80
CA LYS A 255 -9.98 -1.40 -11.85
C LYS A 255 -10.26 -1.03 -13.30
N THR A 256 -11.45 -0.49 -13.56
CA THR A 256 -11.83 0.07 -14.86
C THR A 256 -12.60 1.38 -14.68
N ARG A 257 -12.33 2.37 -15.52
CA ARG A 257 -13.12 3.60 -15.64
C ARG A 257 -13.63 3.71 -17.06
N VAL A 258 -14.93 3.88 -17.23
CA VAL A 258 -15.59 4.01 -18.54
C VAL A 258 -16.19 5.41 -18.63
N SER A 259 -15.90 6.14 -19.71
CA SER A 259 -16.40 7.49 -19.94
C SER A 259 -17.14 7.59 -21.28
N PRO A 260 -18.36 8.18 -21.34
CA PRO A 260 -19.08 8.81 -20.22
C PRO A 260 -19.75 7.82 -19.24
N GLY A 261 -19.76 6.52 -19.54
CA GLY A 261 -20.34 5.50 -18.64
C GLY A 261 -21.87 5.37 -18.69
N ASN A 262 -22.52 5.97 -19.69
CA ASN A 262 -23.96 5.83 -19.89
C ASN A 262 -24.33 4.48 -20.52
N ALA A 263 -25.32 3.78 -19.99
CA ALA A 263 -25.74 2.46 -20.48
C ALA A 263 -26.25 2.46 -21.93
N ASN A 264 -26.71 3.62 -22.43
CA ASN A 264 -27.23 3.81 -23.78
C ASN A 264 -26.27 4.55 -24.73
N ALA A 265 -24.99 4.62 -24.39
CA ALA A 265 -23.97 5.22 -25.24
C ALA A 265 -22.79 4.26 -25.46
N ILE A 266 -22.23 4.30 -26.66
CA ILE A 266 -20.90 3.75 -26.92
C ILE A 266 -19.90 4.63 -26.13
N PRO A 267 -18.99 4.06 -25.33
CA PRO A 267 -18.01 4.86 -24.61
C PRO A 267 -17.00 5.54 -25.54
N GLY A 268 -16.56 6.74 -25.18
CA GLY A 268 -15.47 7.41 -25.90
C GLY A 268 -14.09 7.06 -25.35
N HIS A 269 -14.01 6.57 -24.12
CA HIS A 269 -12.75 6.21 -23.48
C HIS A 269 -12.96 5.18 -22.37
N VAL A 270 -11.97 4.30 -22.21
CA VAL A 270 -11.86 3.36 -21.11
C VAL A 270 -10.44 3.38 -20.57
N ALA A 271 -10.27 3.57 -19.26
CA ALA A 271 -9.03 3.27 -18.57
C ALA A 271 -9.15 1.94 -17.81
N ALA A 272 -8.12 1.10 -17.86
CA ALA A 272 -8.06 -0.18 -17.16
C ALA A 272 -6.70 -0.40 -16.50
N TRP A 273 -6.68 -1.07 -15.34
CA TRP A 273 -5.47 -1.35 -14.59
C TRP A 273 -5.25 -2.84 -14.44
N LEU A 274 -4.13 -3.32 -14.96
CA LEU A 274 -3.65 -4.70 -14.84
C LEU A 274 -2.60 -4.79 -13.73
N ASP A 275 -2.77 -5.71 -12.79
CA ASP A 275 -1.73 -6.19 -11.86
C ASP A 275 -1.32 -7.60 -12.32
N ALA A 276 -0.03 -7.85 -12.52
CA ALA A 276 0.48 -9.20 -12.78
C ALA A 276 1.71 -9.49 -11.94
N ARG A 277 1.81 -10.72 -11.42
CA ARG A 277 2.87 -11.16 -10.50
C ARG A 277 3.38 -12.53 -10.89
N GLY A 278 4.71 -12.69 -10.94
CA GLY A 278 5.37 -13.93 -11.33
C GLY A 278 6.67 -14.16 -10.57
N PRO A 279 7.23 -15.38 -10.60
CA PRO A 279 8.40 -15.74 -9.81
C PRO A 279 9.70 -15.08 -10.28
N SER A 280 9.72 -14.47 -11.48
CA SER A 280 10.90 -13.84 -12.06
C SER A 280 10.52 -12.71 -13.03
N GLU A 281 11.24 -11.59 -12.98
CA GLU A 281 11.38 -10.68 -14.11
C GLU A 281 12.55 -11.18 -14.97
N PRO A 282 12.35 -11.57 -16.24
CA PRO A 282 13.48 -11.76 -17.14
C PRO A 282 14.20 -10.40 -17.29
N ALA A 283 15.52 -10.43 -17.09
CA ALA A 283 16.42 -9.28 -17.13
C ALA A 283 16.44 -8.57 -18.50
#